data_AF-A0A916B6L9-F1
#
_entry.id   AF-A0A916B6L9-F1
#
_cell.length_a   1.000
_cell.length_b   1.000
_cell.length_c   1.000
_cell.angle_alpha   90.00
_cell.angle_beta   90.00
_cell.angle_gamma   90.00
#
_symmetry.space_group_name_H-M   'P 1'
#
loop_
_entity.id
_entity.type
_entity.pdbx_description
1 polymer ?
#
loop_
_entity_poly.entity_id
_entity_poly.type
_entity_poly.pdbx_seq_one_letter_code
_entity_poly.pdbx_strand_id
1 'polypeptide(L)' 'SDEVIEFKNKWPGGGRKNNYVKPLRRIVVHREGHVDPLVLVTNLMGVPVEEVAALYKQRWAIELW' A
#
# COMPACT_ATOMS: atom_id res chain seq x y z
N SER A 1 6.63 7.99 -5.79
CA SER A 1 6.65 6.91 -6.81
C SER A 1 5.27 6.29 -6.87
N ASP A 2 4.82 5.86 -8.04
CA ASP A 2 3.54 5.19 -8.25
C ASP A 2 3.72 4.08 -9.29
N GLU A 3 3.41 2.85 -8.91
CA GLU A 3 3.69 1.67 -9.73
C GLU A 3 2.73 0.50 -9.45
N VAL A 4 2.55 -0.34 -10.45
CA VAL A 4 1.81 -1.60 -10.31
C VAL A 4 2.79 -2.71 -9.97
N ILE A 5 2.49 -3.46 -8.90
CA ILE A 5 3.31 -4.55 -8.38
C ILE A 5 2.52 -5.85 -8.27
N GLU A 6 3.23 -6.97 -8.20
CA GLU A 6 2.67 -8.30 -8.00
C GLU A 6 3.45 -9.06 -6.94
N PHE A 7 2.79 -10.00 -6.27
CA PHE A 7 3.49 -10.90 -5.35
C PHE A 7 4.33 -11.91 -6.13
N LYS A 8 5.66 -11.80 -5.99
CA LYS A 8 6.60 -12.76 -6.58
C LYS A 8 6.52 -14.14 -5.91
N ASN A 9 6.37 -14.18 -4.58
CA ASN A 9 6.36 -15.44 -3.84
C ASN A 9 4.96 -16.05 -3.75
N LYS A 10 4.74 -17.13 -4.51
CA LYS A 10 3.48 -17.89 -4.51
C LYS A 10 3.37 -18.89 -3.35
N TRP A 11 4.48 -19.18 -2.67
CA TRP A 11 4.57 -20.20 -1.62
C TRP A 11 5.32 -19.63 -0.42
N PRO A 12 4.66 -18.81 0.42
CA PRO A 12 5.29 -18.12 1.56
C PRO A 12 5.80 -19.04 2.69
N GLY A 13 5.76 -20.36 2.50
CA GLY A 13 6.29 -21.36 3.44
C GLY A 13 5.21 -22.11 4.22
N GLY A 14 5.62 -23.16 4.92
CA GLY A 14 4.73 -23.98 5.76
C GLY A 14 3.60 -24.67 4.98
N GLY A 15 3.85 -25.05 3.72
CA GLY A 15 2.84 -25.67 2.85
C GLY A 15 1.74 -24.72 2.37
N ARG A 16 1.80 -23.42 2.71
CA ARG A 16 0.79 -22.44 2.33
C ARG A 16 1.03 -21.92 0.92
N LYS A 17 -0.06 -21.70 0.19
CA LYS A 17 -0.08 -21.05 -1.13
C LYS A 17 -0.66 -19.65 -0.99
N ASN A 18 -0.01 -18.66 -1.59
CA ASN A 18 -0.59 -17.34 -1.77
C ASN A 18 -1.58 -17.39 -2.94
N ASN A 19 -2.87 -17.26 -2.65
CA ASN A 19 -3.94 -17.26 -3.65
C ASN A 19 -4.20 -15.88 -4.25
N TYR A 20 -3.51 -14.85 -3.77
CA TYR A 20 -3.64 -13.49 -4.30
C TYR A 20 -2.85 -13.36 -5.62
N VAL A 21 -3.58 -13.22 -6.72
CA VAL A 21 -3.03 -13.16 -8.09
C VAL A 21 -3.31 -11.83 -8.78
N LYS A 22 -4.04 -10.92 -8.14
CA LYS A 22 -4.38 -9.62 -8.72
C LYS A 22 -3.17 -8.68 -8.60
N PRO A 23 -2.97 -7.76 -9.57
CA PRO A 23 -2.01 -6.69 -9.40
C PRO A 23 -2.42 -5.78 -8.25
N LEU A 24 -1.42 -5.20 -7.58
CA LEU A 24 -1.55 -4.19 -6.54
C LEU A 24 -0.87 -2.90 -7.01
N ARG A 25 -1.21 -1.79 -6.39
CA ARG A 25 -0.56 -0.50 -6.62
C ARG A 25 0.30 -0.15 -5.41
N ARG A 26 1.57 0.14 -5.65
CA ARG A 26 2.51 0.64 -4.65
C ARG A 26 2.70 2.13 -4.86
N ILE A 27 2.46 2.88 -3.79
CA ILE A 27 2.61 4.34 -3.75
C ILE A 27 3.67 4.67 -2.69
N VAL A 28 4.65 5.47 -3.07
CA VAL A 28 5.69 5.98 -2.18
C VAL A 28 5.47 7.48 -2.00
N VAL A 29 5.09 7.87 -0.78
CA VAL A 29 4.77 9.23 -0.36
C VAL A 29 5.90 9.76 0.53
N HIS A 30 6.54 10.84 0.11
CA HIS A 30 7.49 11.57 0.96
C HIS A 30 6.72 12.39 1.98
N ARG A 31 7.18 12.37 3.23
CA ARG A 31 6.59 13.13 4.33
C ARG A 31 7.59 14.15 4.81
N GLU A 32 7.16 15.39 4.90
CA GLU A 32 7.98 16.46 5.46
C GLU A 32 8.36 16.12 6.91
N GLY A 33 9.64 16.35 7.27
CA GLY A 33 10.15 16.06 8.61
C GLY A 33 10.49 14.59 8.88
N HIS A 34 10.30 13.68 7.92
CA HIS A 34 10.65 12.27 8.05
C HIS A 34 11.65 11.84 6.98
N VAL A 35 12.73 11.19 7.42
CA VAL A 35 13.75 10.61 6.52
C VAL A 35 13.16 9.46 5.70
N ASP A 36 12.31 8.64 6.33
CA ASP A 36 11.73 7.48 5.68
C ASP A 36 10.39 7.79 4.99
N PRO A 37 10.25 7.43 3.70
CA PRO A 37 9.00 7.61 2.98
C PRO A 37 7.93 6.65 3.50
N LEU A 38 6.68 7.07 3.40
CA LEU A 38 5.53 6.20 3.63
C LEU A 38 5.28 5.36 2.37
N VAL A 39 5.31 4.03 2.52
CA VAL A 39 4.98 3.10 1.44
C VAL A 39 3.58 2.53 1.68
N LEU A 40 2.67 2.80 0.75
CA LEU A 40 1.31 2.27 0.74
C LEU A 40 1.17 1.24 -0.36
N VAL A 41 0.55 0.10 -0.04
CA VAL A 41 0.17 -0.92 -1.03
C VAL A 41 -1.35 -1.03 -1.00
N THR A 42 -1.99 -0.78 -2.14
CA THR A 42 -3.45 -0.66 -2.25
C THR A 42 -4.00 -1.38 -3.48
N ASN A 43 -5.28 -1.73 -3.43
CA ASN A 43 -6.07 -2.21 -4.57
C ASN A 43 -6.83 -1.07 -5.29
N LEU A 44 -6.67 0.18 -4.85
CA LEU A 44 -7.31 1.37 -5.43
C LEU A 44 -6.60 1.83 -6.71
N MET A 45 -6.91 1.16 -7.82
CA MET A 45 -6.28 1.39 -9.12
C MET A 45 -6.77 2.67 -9.83
N GLY A 46 -8.04 3.03 -9.67
CA GLY A 46 -8.66 4.18 -10.36
C GLY A 46 -8.67 5.47 -9.55
N VAL A 47 -8.12 5.46 -8.33
CA VAL A 47 -8.16 6.60 -7.40
C VAL A 47 -6.87 7.42 -7.54
N PRO A 48 -6.91 8.76 -7.54
CA PRO A 48 -5.71 9.58 -7.51
C PRO A 48 -4.79 9.25 -6.33
N VAL A 49 -3.47 9.43 -6.50
CA VAL A 49 -2.47 9.11 -5.48
C VAL A 49 -2.68 9.94 -4.21
N GLU A 50 -3.01 11.21 -4.39
CA GLU A 50 -3.25 12.20 -3.34
C GLU A 50 -4.44 11.80 -2.47
N GLU A 51 -5.50 11.28 -3.10
CA GLU A 51 -6.70 10.82 -2.41
C GLU A 51 -6.42 9.54 -1.61
N VAL A 52 -5.65 8.59 -2.15
CA VAL A 52 -5.20 7.41 -1.40
C VAL A 52 -4.38 7.82 -0.16
N ALA A 53 -3.47 8.78 -0.29
CA ALA A 53 -2.67 9.28 0.83
C ALA A 53 -3.55 10.00 1.89
N ALA A 54 -4.54 10.78 1.45
CA ALA A 54 -5.48 11.45 2.33
C ALA A 54 -6.35 10.45 3.12
N LEU A 55 -6.87 9.40 2.47
CA LEU A 55 -7.61 8.31 3.11
C LEU A 55 -6.76 7.60 4.17
N TYR A 56 -5.48 7.34 3.86
CA TYR A 56 -4.56 6.76 4.85
C TYR A 56 -4.35 7.69 6.06
N LYS A 57 -4.20 9.00 5.84
CA LYS A 57 -4.10 9.98 6.93
C LYS A 57 -5.35 10.00 7.81
N GLN A 58 -6.54 9.87 7.22
CA GLN A 58 -7.81 9.80 7.96
C GLN A 58 -7.91 8.54 8.84
N ARG A 59 -7.33 7.41 8.40
CA ARG A 59 -7.30 6.17 9.20
C ARG A 59 -6.69 6.40 10.59
N TRP A 60 -5.64 7.20 10.71
CA TRP A 60 -5.03 7.50 12.02
C TRP A 60 -5.97 8.25 12.96
N ALA A 61 -6.95 8.99 12.44
CA ALA A 61 -7.93 9.66 13.28
C ALA A 61 -8.87 8.67 14.02
N ILE A 62 -8.95 7.41 13.58
CA ILE A 62 -9.78 6.38 14.22
C ILE A 62 -9.11 5.82 15.49
N GLU A 63 -7.79 5.90 15.62
CA GLU A 63 -7.04 5.41 16.79
C GLU A 63 -7.03 6.40 17.97
N LEU A 64 -7.58 7.60 17.78
CA LEU A 64 -7.62 8.68 18.79
C LEU A 64 -8.93 8.70 19.62
N TRP A 65 -9.77 7.68 19.49
CA TRP A 65 -11.06 7.55 20.19
C TRP A 65 -11.06 6.40 21.20
#